data_AF-A0A075FP33-F1
#
_entry.id   AF-A0A075FP33-F1
#
_cell.length_a   1.000
_cell.length_b   1.000
_cell.length_c   1.000
_cell.angle_alpha   90.00
_cell.angle_beta   90.00
_cell.angle_gamma   90.00
#
_symmetry.space_group_name_H-M   'P 1'
#
loop_
_entity.id
_entity.type
_entity.pdbx_description
1 polymer ?
#
loop_
_entity_poly.entity_id
_entity_poly.type
_entity_poly.pdbx_seq_one_letter_code
_entity_poly.pdbx_strand_id
1 'polypeptide(L)'
;MLSKGHKVRVLDALWYGKEPLEELSNNSDFELVQEDIRNLVSTVSAMKDMDAVVHLASIVGMPASSIDPIASEEVNYLATKNIAELCQLHEIETYVFASTCSVYGSQPNTMITEKSKVSPMDFYANPKILVRKVYTLGQ
;
A
#
# COMPACT_ATOMS: atom_id res chain seq x y z
N MET A 1 12.79 -10.62 -3.48
CA MET A 1 12.99 -9.78 -4.67
C MET A 1 14.48 -9.71 -4.99
N LEU A 2 15.29 -9.04 -4.17
CA LEU A 2 16.76 -8.94 -4.35
C LEU A 2 17.46 -10.31 -4.51
N SER A 3 17.15 -11.30 -3.66
CA SER A 3 17.73 -12.65 -3.78
C SER A 3 17.39 -13.39 -5.07
N LYS A 4 16.38 -12.91 -5.82
CA LYS A 4 15.99 -13.43 -7.14
C LYS A 4 16.58 -12.59 -8.29
N GLY A 5 17.44 -11.63 -8.00
CA GLY A 5 18.12 -10.78 -9.01
C GLY A 5 17.29 -9.58 -9.50
N HIS A 6 16.19 -9.23 -8.82
CA HIS A 6 15.43 -8.03 -9.15
C HIS A 6 16.06 -6.78 -8.54
N LYS A 7 16.03 -5.66 -9.27
CA LYS A 7 16.29 -4.32 -8.72
C LYS A 7 15.09 -3.88 -7.90
N VAL A 8 15.35 -3.36 -6.70
CA VAL A 8 14.31 -3.00 -5.75
C VAL A 8 14.51 -1.58 -5.28
N ARG A 9 13.52 -0.73 -5.56
CA ARG A 9 13.39 0.59 -4.95
C ARG A 9 12.32 0.54 -3.87
N VAL A 10 12.63 1.05 -2.69
CA VAL A 10 11.68 1.22 -1.58
C VAL A 10 11.42 2.72 -1.40
N LEU A 11 10.15 3.11 -1.42
CA LEU A 11 9.69 4.44 -1.02
C LEU A 11 8.99 4.30 0.34
N ASP A 12 9.58 4.87 1.39
CA ASP A 12 9.02 4.78 2.75
C ASP A 12 9.36 6.01 3.60
N ALA A 13 8.42 6.44 4.44
CA ALA A 13 8.61 7.57 5.36
C ALA A 13 9.41 7.20 6.62
N LEU A 14 9.66 5.91 6.83
CA LEU A 14 10.38 5.30 7.95
C LEU A 14 9.76 5.60 9.32
N TRP A 15 8.44 5.80 9.38
CA TRP A 15 7.71 6.07 10.62
C TRP A 15 7.86 4.98 11.68
N TYR A 16 8.09 3.74 11.24
CA TYR A 16 8.28 2.58 12.11
C TYR A 16 9.74 2.13 12.20
N GLY A 17 10.67 2.98 11.76
CA GLY A 17 12.10 2.70 11.76
C GLY A 17 12.63 2.23 10.40
N LYS A 18 13.94 2.01 10.34
CA LYS A 18 14.69 1.64 9.12
C LYS A 18 15.47 0.34 9.29
N GLU A 19 15.48 -0.23 10.48
CA GLU A 19 16.25 -1.40 10.90
C GLU A 19 16.05 -2.59 9.94
N PRO A 20 14.82 -2.88 9.43
CA PRO A 20 14.63 -3.97 8.48
C PRO A 20 15.34 -3.76 7.12
N LEU A 21 15.74 -2.53 6.80
CA LEU A 21 16.37 -2.16 5.52
C LEU A 21 17.89 -2.00 5.65
N GLU A 22 18.44 -1.96 6.86
CA GLU A 22 19.87 -1.68 7.08
C GLU A 22 20.77 -2.72 6.40
N GLU A 23 20.39 -4.00 6.50
CA GLU A 23 21.13 -5.10 5.86
C GLU A 23 21.09 -5.04 4.33
N LEU A 24 20.10 -4.34 3.76
CA LEU A 24 19.94 -4.20 2.31
C LEU A 24 20.76 -3.05 1.73
N SER A 25 21.20 -2.10 2.57
CA SER A 25 21.89 -0.87 2.15
C SER A 25 23.20 -1.10 1.38
N ASN A 26 23.85 -2.26 1.57
CA ASN A 26 25.07 -2.62 0.87
C ASN A 26 24.84 -3.32 -0.48
N ASN A 27 23.57 -3.55 -0.86
CA ASN A 27 23.23 -4.20 -2.13
C ASN A 27 23.12 -3.15 -3.25
N SER A 28 23.90 -3.31 -4.33
CA SER A 28 23.91 -2.37 -5.47
C SER A 28 22.59 -2.31 -6.25
N ASP A 29 21.74 -3.33 -6.12
CA ASP A 29 20.41 -3.40 -6.74
C ASP A 29 19.30 -2.91 -5.80
N PHE A 30 19.65 -2.39 -4.62
CA PHE A 30 18.72 -1.80 -3.67
C PHE A 30 18.84 -0.28 -3.65
N GLU A 31 17.69 0.40 -3.68
CA GLU A 31 17.58 1.85 -3.55
C GLU A 31 16.52 2.19 -2.50
N LEU A 32 16.84 3.09 -1.57
CA LEU A 32 15.89 3.63 -0.60
C LEU A 32 15.62 5.10 -0.92
N VAL A 33 14.35 5.41 -1.17
CA VAL A 33 13.79 6.76 -1.25
C VAL A 33 13.05 7.02 0.06
N GLN A 34 13.69 7.76 0.96
CA GLN A 34 13.07 8.11 2.24
C GLN A 34 12.11 9.29 2.03
N GLU A 35 10.83 9.00 1.81
CA GLU A 35 9.79 10.01 1.61
C GLU A 35 8.38 9.45 1.92
N ASP A 36 7.43 10.36 2.14
CA ASP A 36 6.02 10.03 2.32
C ASP A 36 5.31 9.80 0.97
N ILE A 37 4.52 8.73 0.87
CA ILE A 37 3.73 8.39 -0.33
C ILE A 37 2.66 9.45 -0.68
N ARG A 38 2.33 10.35 0.25
CA ARG A 38 1.48 11.51 0.01
C ARG A 38 2.19 12.58 -0.82
N ASN A 39 3.53 12.58 -0.85
CA ASN A 39 4.30 13.43 -1.75
C ASN A 39 4.25 12.86 -3.17
N LEU A 40 3.35 13.42 -3.99
CA LEU A 40 3.12 12.94 -5.35
C LEU A 40 4.36 13.11 -6.24
N VAL A 41 5.15 14.16 -6.05
CA VAL A 41 6.37 14.40 -6.85
C VAL A 41 7.40 13.29 -6.59
N SER A 42 7.66 13.01 -5.31
CA SER A 42 8.56 11.93 -4.91
C SER A 42 8.04 10.56 -5.34
N THR A 43 6.72 10.34 -5.25
CA THR A 43 6.07 9.09 -5.68
C THR A 43 6.21 8.85 -7.17
N VAL A 44 5.91 9.85 -8.01
CA VAL A 44 6.09 9.78 -9.46
C VAL A 44 7.55 9.51 -9.82
N SER A 45 8.48 10.21 -9.15
CA SER A 45 9.91 10.00 -9.37
C SER A 45 10.34 8.57 -9.00
N ALA A 46 9.83 8.03 -7.88
CA ALA A 46 10.14 6.68 -7.43
C ALA A 46 9.56 5.59 -8.35
N MET A 47 8.43 5.87 -9.01
CA MET A 47 7.80 4.91 -9.93
C MET A 47 8.43 4.89 -11.32
N LYS A 48 9.32 5.83 -11.63
CA LYS A 48 9.98 5.89 -12.93
C LYS A 48 10.83 4.63 -13.19
N ASP A 49 10.68 4.09 -14.40
CA ASP A 49 11.40 2.92 -14.92
C ASP A 49 11.15 1.63 -14.10
N MET A 50 10.00 1.51 -13.43
CA MET A 50 9.59 0.32 -12.66
C MET A 50 8.65 -0.57 -13.47
N ASP A 51 8.90 -1.88 -13.45
CA ASP A 51 8.05 -2.87 -14.14
C ASP A 51 6.85 -3.33 -13.28
N ALA A 52 6.97 -3.21 -11.95
CA ALA A 52 5.97 -3.66 -11.00
C ALA A 52 5.98 -2.83 -9.71
N VAL A 53 4.81 -2.69 -9.08
CA VAL A 53 4.63 -2.00 -7.80
C VAL A 53 3.97 -2.92 -6.78
N VAL A 54 4.61 -3.04 -5.62
CA VAL A 54 4.08 -3.74 -4.44
C VAL A 54 3.80 -2.70 -3.35
N HIS A 55 2.54 -2.26 -3.24
CA HIS A 55 2.11 -1.21 -2.34
C HIS A 55 1.78 -1.75 -0.95
N LEU A 56 2.70 -1.57 -0.01
CA LEU A 56 2.59 -2.03 1.38
C LEU A 56 2.41 -0.87 2.38
N ALA A 57 2.70 0.37 1.97
CA ALA A 57 2.64 1.55 2.84
C ALA A 57 1.20 1.83 3.29
N SER A 58 0.99 1.88 4.61
CA SER A 58 -0.33 2.03 5.22
C SER A 58 -0.18 2.40 6.71
N ILE A 59 -1.10 3.19 7.25
CA ILE A 59 -1.32 3.29 8.70
C ILE A 59 -2.16 2.08 9.11
N VAL A 60 -1.56 1.15 9.86
CA VAL A 60 -2.14 -0.17 10.13
C VAL A 60 -2.91 -0.23 11.44
N GLY A 61 -4.15 -0.72 11.35
CA GLY A 61 -4.99 -1.07 12.50
C GLY A 61 -5.82 0.09 13.04
N MET A 62 -6.94 -0.27 13.68
CA MET A 62 -7.88 0.71 14.25
C MET A 62 -7.21 1.71 15.20
N PRO A 63 -6.41 1.30 16.20
CA PRO A 63 -5.84 2.24 17.18
C PRO A 63 -5.03 3.35 16.51
N ALA A 64 -4.09 2.99 15.62
CA ALA A 64 -3.28 3.96 14.90
C ALA A 64 -4.13 4.84 13.97
N SER A 65 -5.09 4.23 13.25
CA SER A 65 -5.93 4.98 12.30
C SER A 65 -6.90 5.96 12.96
N SER A 66 -7.27 5.69 14.21
CA SER A 66 -8.21 6.53 14.97
C SER A 66 -7.55 7.75 15.61
N ILE A 67 -6.23 7.73 15.80
CA ILE A 67 -5.47 8.88 16.35
C ILE A 67 -5.51 10.05 15.38
N ASP A 68 -5.33 9.78 14.09
CA ASP A 68 -5.45 10.77 13.02
C ASP A 68 -6.22 10.17 11.83
N PRO A 69 -7.56 10.32 11.82
CA PRO A 69 -8.40 9.83 10.74
C PRO A 69 -8.11 10.49 9.39
N ILE A 70 -7.67 11.76 9.39
CA ILE A 70 -7.38 12.51 8.17
C ILE A 70 -6.10 11.95 7.54
N ALA A 71 -5.02 11.85 8.31
CA ALA A 71 -3.79 11.22 7.82
C ALA A 71 -4.02 9.78 7.38
N SER A 72 -4.90 9.04 8.08
CA SER A 72 -5.29 7.69 7.69
C SER A 72 -6.01 7.64 6.35
N GLU A 73 -6.94 8.57 6.09
CA GLU A 73 -7.60 8.67 4.79
C GLU A 73 -6.60 9.07 3.69
N GLU A 74 -5.73 10.04 3.95
CA GLU A 74 -4.71 10.48 2.99
C GLU A 74 -3.75 9.33 2.60
N VAL A 75 -3.23 8.59 3.58
CA VAL A 75 -2.28 7.48 3.35
C VAL A 75 -2.99 6.25 2.80
N ASN A 76 -4.04 5.78 3.48
CA ASN A 76 -4.64 4.48 3.19
C ASN A 76 -5.61 4.51 1.99
N TYR A 77 -6.18 5.68 1.67
CA TYR A 77 -7.10 5.82 0.55
C TYR A 77 -6.49 6.65 -0.58
N LEU A 78 -6.25 7.94 -0.36
CA LEU A 78 -5.90 8.88 -1.43
C LEU A 78 -4.55 8.53 -2.08
N ALA A 79 -3.49 8.34 -1.29
CA ALA A 79 -2.18 7.97 -1.81
C ALA A 79 -2.21 6.59 -2.49
N THR A 80 -2.96 5.64 -1.91
CA THR A 80 -3.12 4.31 -2.52
C THR A 80 -3.82 4.38 -3.88
N LYS A 81 -4.88 5.19 -4.01
CA LYS A 81 -5.56 5.47 -5.28
C LYS A 81 -4.60 6.13 -6.27
N ASN A 82 -3.87 7.16 -5.85
CA ASN A 82 -2.93 7.88 -6.72
C ASN A 82 -1.85 6.94 -7.27
N ILE A 83 -1.28 6.06 -6.44
CA ILE A 83 -0.27 5.08 -6.89
C ILE A 83 -0.86 4.13 -7.93
N ALA A 84 -2.09 3.66 -7.74
CA ALA A 84 -2.74 2.79 -8.71
C ALA A 84 -3.06 3.51 -10.03
N GLU A 85 -3.45 4.80 -10.00
CA GLU A 85 -3.60 5.64 -11.20
C GLU A 85 -2.25 5.88 -11.88
N LEU A 86 -1.18 6.11 -11.11
CA LEU A 86 0.17 6.24 -11.64
C LEU A 86 0.65 4.95 -12.30
N CYS A 87 0.31 3.77 -11.76
CA CYS A 87 0.64 2.51 -12.42
C CYS A 87 0.00 2.42 -13.81
N GLN A 88 -1.24 2.90 -13.97
CA GLN A 88 -1.89 2.97 -15.28
C GLN A 88 -1.20 3.98 -16.21
N LEU A 89 -0.84 5.17 -15.71
CA LEU A 89 -0.18 6.22 -16.48
C LEU A 89 1.24 5.85 -16.93
N HIS A 90 1.96 5.08 -16.11
CA HIS A 90 3.31 4.61 -16.38
C HIS A 90 3.34 3.25 -17.09
N GLU A 91 2.19 2.71 -17.48
CA GLU A 91 2.05 1.40 -18.13
C GLU A 91 2.70 0.26 -17.32
N ILE A 92 2.66 0.36 -15.98
CA ILE A 92 3.17 -0.66 -15.07
C ILE A 92 2.23 -1.85 -15.09
N GLU A 93 2.72 -2.99 -15.58
CA GLU A 93 1.91 -4.18 -15.83
C GLU A 93 1.39 -4.84 -14.55
N THR A 94 2.16 -4.75 -13.46
CA THR A 94 1.85 -5.44 -12.20
C THR A 94 1.71 -4.46 -11.04
N TYR A 95 0.51 -4.34 -10.51
CA TYR A 95 0.22 -3.63 -9.27
C TYR A 95 -0.39 -4.57 -8.23
N VAL A 96 0.27 -4.72 -7.09
CA VAL A 96 -0.22 -5.51 -5.95
C VAL A 96 -0.30 -4.57 -4.74
N PHE A 97 -1.44 -4.55 -4.04
CA PHE A 97 -1.59 -3.75 -2.83
C PHE A 97 -2.00 -4.60 -1.63
N ALA A 98 -1.54 -4.22 -0.44
CA ALA A 98 -1.92 -4.87 0.80
C ALA A 98 -3.36 -4.50 1.22
N SER A 99 -4.25 -5.49 1.17
CA SER A 99 -5.59 -5.45 1.76
C SER A 99 -5.58 -5.97 3.21
N THR A 100 -6.75 -6.08 3.85
CA THR A 100 -6.89 -6.55 5.23
C THR A 100 -8.15 -7.41 5.41
N CYS A 101 -8.13 -8.37 6.34
CA CYS A 101 -9.33 -9.12 6.74
C CYS A 101 -10.32 -8.26 7.53
N SER A 102 -9.90 -7.11 8.08
CA SER A 102 -10.78 -6.16 8.77
C SER A 102 -11.94 -5.66 7.89
N VAL A 103 -11.82 -5.79 6.56
CA VAL A 103 -12.89 -5.44 5.61
C VAL A 103 -14.16 -6.29 5.76
N TYR A 104 -14.06 -7.49 6.33
CA TYR A 104 -15.22 -8.36 6.55
C TYR A 104 -15.96 -8.01 7.85
N GLY A 105 -15.33 -7.25 8.74
CA GLY A 105 -15.87 -6.94 10.05
C GLY A 105 -16.01 -8.18 10.96
N SER A 106 -16.81 -8.04 12.02
CA SER A 106 -17.12 -9.09 12.97
C SER A 106 -18.27 -9.93 12.45
N GLN A 107 -17.99 -11.18 12.11
CA GLN A 107 -18.98 -12.19 11.73
C GLN A 107 -18.79 -13.41 12.62
N PRO A 108 -19.31 -13.38 13.87
CA PRO A 108 -19.13 -14.47 14.81
C PRO A 108 -19.69 -15.78 14.24
N ASN A 109 -19.01 -16.88 14.54
CA ASN A 109 -19.40 -18.25 14.17
C ASN A 109 -19.45 -18.53 12.65
N THR A 110 -18.73 -17.74 11.84
CA THR A 110 -18.65 -17.95 10.39
C THR A 110 -17.19 -18.06 9.95
N MET A 111 -16.88 -19.04 9.09
CA MET A 111 -15.60 -19.08 8.40
C MET A 111 -15.59 -17.99 7.32
N ILE A 112 -14.65 -17.04 7.44
CA ILE A 112 -14.49 -15.96 6.47
C ILE A 112 -13.72 -16.47 5.25
N THR A 113 -14.23 -16.14 4.06
CA THR A 113 -13.60 -16.41 2.77
C THR A 113 -13.61 -15.13 1.94
N GLU A 114 -12.94 -15.12 0.79
CA GLU A 114 -12.92 -13.98 -0.14
C GLU A 114 -14.29 -13.65 -0.74
N LYS A 115 -15.26 -14.57 -0.60
CA LYS A 115 -16.66 -14.42 -1.01
C LYS A 115 -17.57 -13.91 0.12
N SER A 116 -17.06 -13.80 1.34
CA SER A 116 -17.83 -13.32 2.49
C SER A 116 -18.24 -11.87 2.30
N LYS A 117 -19.38 -11.51 2.90
CA LYS A 117 -19.90 -10.14 2.83
C LYS A 117 -18.88 -9.16 3.42
N VAL A 118 -18.57 -8.12 2.66
CA VAL A 118 -17.73 -7.00 3.11
C VAL A 118 -18.57 -6.09 4.02
N SER A 119 -18.07 -5.81 5.22
CA SER A 119 -18.71 -4.97 6.24
C SER A 119 -17.66 -4.23 7.06
N PRO A 120 -16.89 -3.30 6.45
CA PRO A 120 -15.86 -2.54 7.14
C PRO A 120 -16.50 -1.69 8.25
N MET A 121 -15.83 -1.59 9.40
CA MET A 121 -16.36 -0.93 10.59
C MET A 121 -15.47 0.20 11.12
N ASP A 122 -14.32 0.46 10.50
CA ASP A 122 -13.34 1.42 11.02
C ASP A 122 -12.60 2.18 9.91
N PHE A 123 -11.81 3.17 10.32
CA PHE A 123 -10.99 4.04 9.48
C PHE A 123 -9.82 3.30 8.80
N TYR A 124 -9.53 2.07 9.20
CA TYR A 124 -8.49 1.25 8.61
C TYR A 124 -9.04 0.39 7.45
N ALA A 125 -10.21 -0.21 7.62
CA ALA A 125 -10.85 -1.10 6.67
C ALA A 125 -11.56 -0.36 5.53
N ASN A 126 -12.19 0.79 5.81
CA ASN A 126 -12.95 1.57 4.84
C ASN A 126 -12.12 1.95 3.60
N PRO A 127 -10.94 2.59 3.74
CA PRO A 127 -10.04 2.89 2.62
C PRO A 127 -9.74 1.72 1.69
N LYS A 128 -9.47 0.54 2.26
CA LYS A 128 -9.06 -0.66 1.49
C LYS A 128 -10.17 -1.17 0.58
N ILE A 129 -11.43 -1.03 0.98
CA ILE A 129 -12.58 -1.40 0.16
C ILE A 129 -12.84 -0.37 -0.94
N LEU A 130 -12.67 0.93 -0.65
CA LEU A 130 -12.83 1.97 -1.65
C LEU A 130 -11.83 1.78 -2.80
N VAL A 131 -10.56 1.55 -2.48
CA VAL A 131 -9.53 1.22 -3.48
C VAL A 131 -9.92 -0.02 -4.27
N ARG A 132 -10.29 -1.12 -3.60
CA ARG A 132 -10.69 -2.37 -4.29
C ARG A 132 -11.82 -2.14 -5.29
N LYS A 133 -12.85 -1.35 -4.94
CA LYS A 133 -13.97 -1.07 -5.84
C LYS A 133 -13.54 -0.32 -7.10
N VAL A 134 -12.64 0.64 -6.98
CA VAL A 134 -12.14 1.43 -8.13
C VAL A 134 -11.42 0.53 -9.14
N TYR A 135 -10.61 -0.42 -8.69
CA TYR A 135 -9.75 -1.22 -9.57
C TYR A 135 -10.25 -2.63 -9.89
N THR A 136 -11.30 -3.12 -9.21
CA THR A 136 -11.94 -4.41 -9.55
C THR A 136 -13.13 -4.25 -10.51
N LEU A 137 -13.71 -3.05 -10.64
CA LEU A 137 -14.87 -2.77 -11.51
C LEU A 137 -14.47 -2.24 -12.90
N GLY A 138 -13.19 -2.20 -13.21
CA GLY A 138 -12.63 -1.77 -14.50
C GLY A 138 -12.18 -2.90 -15.43
N GLN A 139 -12.54 -4.16 -15.13
CA GLN A 139 -12.35 -5.31 -16.02
C GLN A 139 -13.68 -5.93 -16.40
#